data_AF-B0XMW7-F1
#
_entry.id   AF-B0XMW7-F1
#
_cell.length_a   1.000
_cell.length_b   1.000
_cell.length_c   1.000
_cell.angle_alpha   90.00
_cell.angle_beta   90.00
_cell.angle_gamma   90.00
#
_symmetry.space_group_name_H-M   'P 1'
#
loop_
_entity.id
_entity.type
_entity.pdbx_description
1 polymer ?
#
loop_
_entity_poly.entity_id
_entity_poly.type
_entity_poly.pdbx_seq_one_letter_code
_entity_poly.pdbx_strand_id
1 'polypeptide(L)'
;MAPRKDFEDKATVPIQPVPGKRGYEFGGPLGAFVFIFGLSTLIYCLTFLCNDVSGCPVPSLLNPSTLSLDKLKEEAGWPQEGLKAFFDVRVTVWVLSYYVLSLVLYVFLPGEVVEGTELACKGRLRYKFNALPSAILILGGLALGTYMHGADFVVWTFLWDNYVQIITANLIICVVLAIFVYARSFSIPAPGQPNPELRELAPGGHSGNALYDFFIGRELNPRVQLPIPFVDEASRTIDINVWCEMRPGLLGWIILNLSNIARQYRTYGYITNSIVLSTVFQTFYVLDALYMEPAVLTTMDVIMDGFGYMLSFGHLVWVPFIYNIQTRYLAVFPLELRLREILLILAVTGAGYAIFRGANNQKNRFRRDPSDPRTMHIKYIQTSSGSKLMISGWWGLARHINYLGDWLMSWSYSLPTGIAGYTIIESINSSGDMQKQAIQTPEVRGWGMIFTYFFLVYFGALLIHREGRDEEKCKSKYGTDWERYTSIVRSRIIPGIY
;
A
#
# COMPACT_ATOMS: atom_id res chain seq x y z
N MET A 1 -55.77 29.50 10.10
CA MET A 1 -54.89 28.37 10.49
C MET A 1 -55.08 27.25 9.48
N ALA A 2 -54.20 27.16 8.48
CA ALA A 2 -54.13 26.02 7.59
C ALA A 2 -53.19 24.98 8.21
N PRO A 3 -53.50 23.67 8.19
CA PRO A 3 -52.64 22.66 8.81
C PRO A 3 -51.38 22.50 7.95
N ARG A 4 -50.21 22.53 8.62
CA ARG A 4 -48.95 22.08 8.04
C ARG A 4 -49.12 20.60 7.65
N LYS A 5 -48.99 20.30 6.36
CA LYS A 5 -48.72 18.93 5.90
C LYS A 5 -47.28 18.63 6.28
N ASP A 6 -47.11 17.84 7.34
CA ASP A 6 -45.88 17.12 7.59
C ASP A 6 -45.72 16.12 6.44
N PHE A 7 -44.92 16.49 5.44
CA PHE A 7 -44.36 15.53 4.50
C PHE A 7 -43.27 14.76 5.27
N GLU A 8 -43.67 13.70 5.96
CA GLU A 8 -42.76 12.59 6.23
C GLU A 8 -42.36 12.01 4.87
N ASP A 9 -41.19 12.43 4.36
CA ASP A 9 -40.49 11.69 3.31
C ASP A 9 -40.21 10.30 3.89
N LYS A 10 -41.06 9.33 3.57
CA LYS A 10 -40.75 7.91 3.75
C LYS A 10 -39.50 7.64 2.93
N ALA A 11 -38.34 7.62 3.57
CA ALA A 11 -37.09 7.23 2.93
C ALA A 11 -37.31 5.88 2.24
N THR A 12 -37.41 5.90 0.93
CA THR A 12 -37.60 4.70 0.12
C THR A 12 -36.37 3.82 0.31
N VAL A 13 -36.58 2.64 0.90
CA VAL A 13 -35.51 1.66 1.10
C VAL A 13 -34.86 1.39 -0.26
N PRO A 14 -33.53 1.56 -0.41
CA PRO A 14 -32.84 1.30 -1.66
C PRO A 14 -33.09 -0.11 -2.16
N ILE A 15 -33.19 -0.29 -3.48
CA ILE A 15 -33.38 -1.59 -4.12
C ILE A 15 -32.04 -2.05 -4.67
N GLN A 16 -31.75 -3.34 -4.53
CA GLN A 16 -30.51 -3.90 -5.04
C GLN A 16 -30.44 -3.81 -6.57
N PRO A 17 -29.39 -3.17 -7.13
CA PRO A 17 -29.21 -3.05 -8.56
C PRO A 17 -28.77 -4.40 -9.18
N VAL A 18 -28.94 -4.53 -10.50
CA VAL A 18 -28.26 -5.60 -11.24
C VAL A 18 -26.77 -5.26 -11.29
N PRO A 19 -25.88 -6.12 -10.77
CA PRO A 19 -24.45 -5.85 -10.78
C PRO A 19 -23.93 -5.69 -12.22
N GLY A 20 -23.16 -4.62 -12.46
CA GLY A 20 -22.53 -4.40 -13.76
C GLY A 20 -21.49 -5.50 -14.03
N LYS A 21 -21.60 -6.21 -15.15
CA LYS A 21 -20.59 -7.23 -15.51
C LYS A 21 -19.35 -6.58 -16.11
N ARG A 22 -18.18 -6.86 -15.51
CA ARG A 22 -16.87 -6.56 -16.10
C ARG A 22 -16.14 -7.85 -16.49
N GLY A 23 -15.32 -7.77 -17.53
CA GLY A 23 -14.45 -8.88 -17.94
C GLY A 23 -13.37 -9.19 -16.91
N TYR A 24 -12.65 -10.29 -17.12
CA TYR A 24 -11.53 -10.65 -16.26
C TYR A 24 -10.41 -9.61 -16.33
N GLU A 25 -9.98 -9.15 -15.16
CA GLU A 25 -8.76 -8.37 -14.97
C GLU A 25 -7.64 -9.28 -14.42
N PHE A 26 -6.41 -8.76 -14.34
CA PHE A 26 -5.26 -9.48 -13.76
C PHE A 26 -4.98 -10.86 -14.38
N GLY A 27 -5.29 -11.06 -15.67
CA GLY A 27 -5.09 -12.35 -16.34
C GLY A 27 -6.12 -13.44 -15.94
N GLY A 28 -7.24 -13.05 -15.32
CA GLY A 28 -8.34 -13.96 -14.99
C GLY A 28 -7.96 -15.04 -13.97
N PRO A 29 -8.56 -16.24 -14.04
CA PRO A 29 -8.34 -17.29 -13.04
C PRO A 29 -6.89 -17.76 -12.91
N LEU A 30 -6.15 -17.82 -14.03
CA LEU A 30 -4.73 -18.21 -14.00
C LEU A 30 -3.89 -17.13 -13.30
N GLY A 31 -4.15 -15.86 -13.59
CA GLY A 31 -3.51 -14.77 -12.89
C GLY A 31 -3.86 -14.77 -11.41
N ALA A 32 -5.14 -14.90 -11.04
CA ALA A 32 -5.57 -15.03 -9.65
C ALA A 32 -4.80 -16.13 -8.89
N PHE A 33 -4.59 -17.30 -9.52
CA PHE A 33 -3.76 -18.36 -8.95
C PHE A 33 -2.32 -17.90 -8.68
N VAL A 34 -1.68 -17.28 -9.68
CA VAL A 34 -0.30 -16.77 -9.57
C VAL A 34 -0.20 -15.67 -8.51
N PHE A 35 -1.19 -14.79 -8.39
CA PHE A 35 -1.19 -13.76 -7.35
C PHE A 35 -1.35 -14.36 -5.95
N ILE A 36 -2.25 -15.33 -5.77
CA ILE A 36 -2.50 -15.95 -4.46
C ILE A 36 -1.26 -16.73 -3.97
N PHE A 37 -0.68 -17.58 -4.82
CA PHE A 37 0.40 -18.48 -4.38
C PHE A 37 1.79 -17.92 -4.71
N GLY A 38 1.94 -17.31 -5.89
CA GLY A 38 3.21 -16.79 -6.39
C GLY A 38 3.70 -15.57 -5.62
N LEU A 39 2.86 -14.54 -5.41
CA LEU A 39 3.28 -13.35 -4.66
C LEU A 39 3.54 -13.64 -3.18
N SER A 40 2.74 -14.52 -2.58
CA SER A 40 2.95 -14.97 -1.20
C SER A 40 4.32 -15.65 -1.06
N THR A 41 4.68 -16.50 -2.02
CA THR A 41 6.00 -17.14 -2.06
C THR A 41 7.11 -16.12 -2.31
N LEU A 42 6.88 -15.16 -3.21
CA LEU A 42 7.85 -14.13 -3.57
C LEU A 42 8.29 -13.28 -2.36
N ILE A 43 7.39 -12.95 -1.43
CA ILE A 43 7.76 -12.21 -0.21
C ILE A 43 8.79 -12.99 0.62
N TYR A 44 8.59 -14.29 0.79
CA TYR A 44 9.58 -15.13 1.48
C TYR A 44 10.87 -15.25 0.66
N CYS A 45 10.79 -15.41 -0.66
CA CYS A 45 11.98 -15.42 -1.51
C CYS A 45 12.80 -14.14 -1.34
N LEU A 46 12.18 -12.96 -1.37
CA LEU A 46 12.89 -11.70 -1.18
C LEU A 46 13.52 -11.60 0.22
N THR A 47 12.86 -12.15 1.24
CA THR A 47 13.36 -12.16 2.63
C THR A 47 14.55 -13.11 2.81
N PHE A 48 14.50 -14.30 2.21
CA PHE A 48 15.54 -15.32 2.38
C PHE A 48 16.69 -15.17 1.40
N LEU A 49 16.47 -14.63 0.20
CA LEU A 49 17.52 -14.48 -0.82
C LEU A 49 18.32 -13.17 -0.68
N CYS A 50 17.87 -12.26 0.19
CA CYS A 50 18.58 -11.06 0.59
C CYS A 50 18.51 -10.95 2.12
N ASN A 51 19.53 -11.48 2.81
CA ASN A 51 19.50 -11.74 4.24
C ASN A 51 20.79 -11.27 4.95
N ASP A 52 20.76 -11.27 6.28
CA ASP A 52 21.89 -10.94 7.15
C ASP A 52 22.77 -12.15 7.54
N VAL A 53 22.56 -13.30 6.90
CA VAL A 53 23.31 -14.54 7.13
C VAL A 53 24.48 -14.68 6.16
N SER A 54 24.20 -14.64 4.85
CA SER A 54 25.21 -14.83 3.80
C SER A 54 25.35 -13.63 2.87
N GLY A 55 24.27 -12.89 2.59
CA GLY A 55 24.35 -11.72 1.73
C GLY A 55 23.06 -11.36 0.99
N CYS A 56 23.21 -10.38 0.11
CA CYS A 56 22.17 -9.90 -0.79
C CYS A 56 22.77 -9.62 -2.18
N PRO A 57 22.58 -10.51 -3.18
CA PRO A 57 21.93 -11.82 -3.07
C PRO A 57 22.73 -12.83 -2.24
N VAL A 58 22.06 -13.91 -1.84
CA VAL A 58 22.70 -15.15 -1.40
C VAL A 58 23.76 -15.62 -2.44
N PRO A 59 24.99 -15.97 -2.02
CA PRO A 59 26.11 -16.27 -2.93
C PRO A 59 25.83 -17.33 -4.00
N SER A 60 25.09 -18.39 -3.68
CA SER A 60 24.76 -19.44 -4.66
C SER A 60 23.94 -18.96 -5.86
N LEU A 61 23.22 -17.84 -5.74
CA LEU A 61 22.49 -17.26 -6.86
C LEU A 61 23.41 -16.69 -7.95
N LEU A 62 24.65 -16.34 -7.61
CA LEU A 62 25.63 -15.80 -8.56
C LEU A 62 26.30 -16.89 -9.40
N ASN A 63 26.26 -18.15 -8.94
CA ASN A 63 26.87 -19.29 -9.63
C ASN A 63 25.85 -20.42 -9.83
N PRO A 64 24.88 -20.28 -10.76
CA PRO A 64 23.78 -21.24 -10.94
C PRO A 64 24.24 -22.67 -11.25
N SER A 65 25.41 -22.83 -11.86
CA SER A 65 26.01 -24.13 -12.18
C SER A 65 26.42 -24.95 -10.96
N THR A 66 26.56 -24.33 -9.79
CA THR A 66 26.94 -24.98 -8.52
C THR A 66 25.82 -24.98 -7.48
N LEU A 67 24.61 -24.59 -7.88
CA LEU A 67 23.46 -24.45 -7.01
C LEU A 67 22.97 -25.84 -6.55
N SER A 68 23.03 -26.09 -5.24
CA SER A 68 22.32 -27.20 -4.60
C SER A 68 21.29 -26.66 -3.61
N LEU A 69 20.20 -27.39 -3.41
CA LEU A 69 19.14 -27.00 -2.48
C LEU A 69 19.67 -26.88 -1.04
N ASP A 70 20.57 -27.78 -0.64
CA ASP A 70 21.11 -27.80 0.71
C ASP A 70 22.02 -26.60 0.97
N LYS A 71 22.86 -26.25 0.00
CA LYS A 71 23.69 -25.04 0.06
C LYS A 71 22.83 -23.77 0.09
N LEU A 72 21.77 -23.72 -0.73
CA LEU A 72 20.85 -22.59 -0.72
C LEU A 72 20.13 -22.46 0.63
N LYS A 73 19.72 -23.55 1.26
CA LYS A 73 19.09 -23.53 2.59
C LYS A 73 20.04 -23.01 3.65
N GLU A 74 21.29 -23.45 3.64
CA GLU A 74 22.33 -22.99 4.56
C GLU A 74 22.57 -21.49 4.39
N GLU A 75 22.84 -21.03 3.16
CA GLU A 75 23.11 -19.62 2.89
C GLU A 75 21.89 -18.72 3.07
N ALA A 76 20.68 -19.23 2.85
CA ALA A 76 19.44 -18.52 3.12
C ALA A 76 19.13 -18.39 4.62
N GLY A 77 19.85 -19.10 5.50
CA GLY A 77 19.51 -19.19 6.91
C GLY A 77 18.17 -19.91 7.14
N TRP A 78 17.87 -20.92 6.30
CA TRP A 78 16.62 -21.66 6.41
C TRP A 78 16.51 -22.35 7.77
N PRO A 79 15.39 -22.20 8.50
CA PRO A 79 15.27 -22.74 9.85
C PRO A 79 15.32 -24.27 9.85
N GLN A 80 16.00 -24.86 10.85
CA GLN A 80 16.14 -26.31 10.99
C GLN A 80 14.79 -27.02 11.15
N GLU A 81 13.85 -26.39 11.86
CA GLU A 81 12.48 -26.90 12.04
C GLU A 81 11.60 -26.76 10.77
N GLY A 82 12.17 -26.22 9.69
CA GLY A 82 11.50 -25.98 8.42
C GLY A 82 10.34 -25.01 8.56
N LEU A 83 9.23 -25.30 7.87
CA LEU A 83 8.05 -24.43 7.84
C LEU A 83 7.39 -24.23 9.22
N LYS A 84 7.67 -25.09 10.21
CA LYS A 84 7.13 -24.90 11.57
C LYS A 84 7.66 -23.63 12.22
N ALA A 85 8.92 -23.26 11.96
CA ALA A 85 9.53 -22.05 12.51
C ALA A 85 8.89 -20.75 11.97
N PHE A 86 8.13 -20.82 10.88
CA PHE A 86 7.45 -19.66 10.29
C PHE A 86 6.25 -19.25 11.13
N PHE A 87 5.71 -20.15 11.95
CA PHE A 87 4.54 -19.89 12.76
C PHE A 87 4.90 -19.89 14.24
N ASP A 88 4.65 -18.76 14.90
CA ASP A 88 4.72 -18.64 16.35
C ASP A 88 3.42 -18.00 16.88
N VAL A 89 2.81 -18.65 17.86
CA VAL A 89 1.54 -18.21 18.46
C VAL A 89 1.72 -16.89 19.22
N ARG A 90 2.82 -16.74 19.95
CA ARG A 90 3.13 -15.52 20.69
C ARG A 90 3.29 -14.36 19.71
N VAL A 91 4.04 -14.56 18.62
CA VAL A 91 4.21 -13.54 17.58
C VAL A 91 2.85 -13.14 16.98
N THR A 92 2.02 -14.12 16.68
CA THR A 92 0.67 -13.88 16.15
C THR A 92 -0.18 -13.06 17.12
N VAL A 93 -0.11 -13.33 18.43
CA VAL A 93 -0.82 -12.54 19.46
C VAL A 93 -0.32 -11.10 19.52
N TRP A 94 0.98 -10.85 19.38
CA TRP A 94 1.53 -9.48 19.32
C TRP A 94 1.03 -8.72 18.09
N VAL A 95 1.02 -9.36 16.92
CA VAL A 95 0.47 -8.77 15.69
C VAL A 95 -1.02 -8.45 15.86
N LEU A 96 -1.81 -9.39 16.40
CA LEU A 96 -3.23 -9.14 16.69
C LEU A 96 -3.43 -8.00 17.71
N SER A 97 -2.55 -7.90 18.71
CA SER A 97 -2.59 -6.80 19.69
C SER A 97 -2.38 -5.44 19.04
N TYR A 98 -1.50 -5.34 18.05
CA TYR A 98 -1.33 -4.12 17.24
C TYR A 98 -2.61 -3.77 16.45
N TYR A 99 -3.28 -4.77 15.87
CA TYR A 99 -4.53 -4.57 15.14
C TYR A 99 -5.66 -4.13 16.09
N VAL A 100 -5.74 -4.74 17.28
CA VAL A 100 -6.70 -4.35 18.32
C VAL A 100 -6.43 -2.93 18.81
N LEU A 101 -5.17 -2.54 19.03
CA LEU A 101 -4.81 -1.16 19.37
C LEU A 101 -5.28 -0.18 18.28
N SER A 102 -4.99 -0.48 17.01
CA SER A 102 -5.44 0.34 15.87
C SER A 102 -6.97 0.44 15.81
N LEU A 103 -7.68 -0.64 16.10
CA LEU A 103 -9.15 -0.67 16.15
C LEU A 103 -9.71 0.15 17.30
N VAL A 104 -9.13 0.04 18.49
CA VAL A 104 -9.50 0.84 19.67
C VAL A 104 -9.32 2.33 19.34
N LEU A 105 -8.18 2.73 18.78
CA LEU A 105 -7.96 4.12 18.39
C LEU A 105 -8.95 4.61 17.32
N TYR A 106 -9.27 3.76 16.33
CA TYR A 106 -10.31 4.07 15.34
C TYR A 106 -11.66 4.38 15.99
N VAL A 107 -12.12 3.50 16.89
CA VAL A 107 -13.43 3.64 17.54
C VAL A 107 -13.45 4.85 18.47
N PHE A 108 -12.43 5.04 19.31
CA PHE A 108 -12.50 5.97 20.44
C PHE A 108 -11.93 7.37 20.17
N LEU A 109 -10.99 7.54 19.24
CA LEU A 109 -10.48 8.88 18.94
C LEU A 109 -11.52 9.69 18.16
N PRO A 110 -11.61 11.01 18.39
CA PRO A 110 -12.43 11.88 17.56
C PRO A 110 -11.95 11.82 16.10
N GLY A 111 -12.90 11.92 15.16
CA GLY A 111 -12.62 11.84 13.73
C GLY A 111 -13.67 12.59 12.92
N GLU A 112 -13.30 12.96 11.71
CA GLU A 112 -14.22 13.57 10.75
C GLU A 112 -15.09 12.48 10.11
N VAL A 113 -16.39 12.73 9.99
CA VAL A 113 -17.30 11.81 9.30
C VAL A 113 -17.61 12.36 7.92
N VAL A 114 -17.27 11.60 6.89
CA VAL A 114 -17.41 11.98 5.49
C VAL A 114 -18.28 10.97 4.77
N GLU A 115 -19.09 11.44 3.82
CA GLU A 115 -19.87 10.59 2.94
C GLU A 115 -19.05 10.09 1.75
N GLY A 116 -19.16 8.80 1.46
CA GLY A 116 -18.56 8.18 0.29
C GLY A 116 -19.24 8.57 -1.03
N THR A 117 -18.74 7.98 -2.10
CA THR A 117 -19.36 8.07 -3.41
C THR A 117 -20.74 7.43 -3.42
N GLU A 118 -21.59 7.88 -4.34
CA GLU A 118 -22.90 7.29 -4.55
C GLU A 118 -22.74 5.86 -5.10
N LEU A 119 -23.42 4.92 -4.44
CA LEU A 119 -23.48 3.51 -4.82
C LEU A 119 -24.47 3.27 -5.97
N ALA A 120 -24.46 2.09 -6.57
CA ALA A 120 -25.37 1.78 -7.69
C ALA A 120 -26.86 1.75 -7.26
N CYS A 121 -27.14 1.47 -5.98
CA CYS A 121 -28.45 1.56 -5.34
C CYS A 121 -28.87 3.00 -4.98
N LYS A 122 -28.06 4.00 -5.34
CA LYS A 122 -28.26 5.44 -5.04
C LYS A 122 -28.09 5.83 -3.56
N GLY A 123 -27.61 4.91 -2.72
CA GLY A 123 -27.23 5.20 -1.34
C GLY A 123 -25.81 5.78 -1.23
N ARG A 124 -25.50 6.37 -0.06
CA ARG A 124 -24.15 6.80 0.32
C ARG A 124 -23.77 6.22 1.67
N LEU A 125 -22.56 5.70 1.75
CA LEU A 125 -22.00 5.15 2.97
C LEU A 125 -21.26 6.24 3.75
N ARG A 126 -21.35 6.22 5.09
CA ARG A 126 -20.62 7.14 5.97
C ARG A 126 -19.33 6.48 6.46
N TYR A 127 -18.26 7.27 6.53
CA TYR A 127 -16.93 6.84 6.96
C TYR A 127 -16.38 7.79 8.00
N LYS A 128 -15.80 7.26 9.08
CA LYS A 128 -15.06 8.04 10.08
C LYS A 128 -13.57 8.01 9.77
N PHE A 129 -12.93 9.17 9.82
CA PHE A 129 -11.51 9.37 9.52
C PHE A 129 -10.77 9.97 10.71
N ASN A 130 -9.76 9.23 11.17
CA ASN A 130 -8.88 9.60 12.27
C ASN A 130 -7.55 8.82 12.21
N ALA A 131 -7.09 8.43 11.02
CA ALA A 131 -5.90 7.62 10.88
C ALA A 131 -4.64 8.40 11.27
N LEU A 132 -4.53 9.68 10.89
CA LEU A 132 -3.41 10.53 11.30
C LEU A 132 -3.26 10.68 12.83
N PRO A 133 -4.28 11.10 13.60
CA PRO A 133 -4.14 11.17 15.05
C PRO A 133 -3.89 9.79 15.68
N SER A 134 -4.46 8.71 15.13
CA SER A 134 -4.15 7.34 15.57
C SER A 134 -2.66 7.00 15.38
N ALA A 135 -2.12 7.32 14.21
CA ALA A 135 -0.71 7.11 13.88
C ALA A 135 0.22 7.95 14.76
N ILE A 136 -0.09 9.22 15.00
CA ILE A 136 0.70 10.09 15.89
C ILE A 136 0.76 9.52 17.31
N LEU A 137 -0.35 8.99 17.84
CA LEU A 137 -0.35 8.37 19.18
C LEU A 137 0.50 7.10 19.23
N ILE A 138 0.40 6.22 18.23
CA ILE A 138 1.21 5.01 18.16
C ILE A 138 2.70 5.37 18.01
N LEU A 139 3.04 6.27 17.07
CA LEU A 139 4.42 6.72 16.87
C LEU A 139 4.97 7.45 18.09
N GLY A 140 4.14 8.22 18.80
CA GLY A 140 4.50 8.86 20.07
C GLY A 140 4.82 7.85 21.17
N GLY A 141 4.04 6.76 21.27
CA GLY A 141 4.32 5.66 22.18
C GLY A 141 5.64 4.95 21.85
N LEU A 142 5.92 4.72 20.56
CA LEU A 142 7.18 4.13 20.10
C LEU A 142 8.37 5.07 20.35
N ALA A 143 8.20 6.37 20.16
CA ALA A 143 9.22 7.38 20.45
C ALA A 143 9.54 7.43 21.96
N LEU A 144 8.51 7.38 22.82
CA LEU A 144 8.70 7.31 24.28
C LEU A 144 9.42 6.02 24.68
N GLY A 145 9.03 4.86 24.14
CA GLY A 145 9.72 3.59 24.37
C GLY A 145 11.19 3.63 23.94
N THR A 146 11.47 4.26 22.80
CA THR A 146 12.84 4.47 22.30
C THR A 146 13.63 5.43 23.19
N TYR A 147 13.00 6.50 23.70
CA TYR A 147 13.66 7.42 24.64
C TYR A 147 14.05 6.71 25.95
N MET A 148 13.20 5.81 26.45
CA MET A 148 13.43 5.11 27.72
C MET A 148 14.41 3.93 27.60
N HIS A 149 14.36 3.17 26.50
CA HIS A 149 15.10 1.91 26.35
C HIS A 149 16.13 1.93 25.21
N GLY A 150 16.30 3.07 24.54
CA GLY A 150 17.19 3.19 23.38
C GLY A 150 16.79 2.26 22.24
N ALA A 151 17.79 1.76 21.53
CA ALA A 151 17.58 0.83 20.42
C ALA A 151 17.23 -0.60 20.87
N ASP A 152 17.37 -0.90 22.16
CA ASP A 152 17.01 -2.18 22.78
C ASP A 152 15.54 -2.22 23.23
N PHE A 153 14.75 -1.22 22.87
CA PHE A 153 13.31 -1.24 23.10
C PHE A 153 12.68 -2.52 22.51
N VAL A 154 11.84 -3.18 23.31
CA VAL A 154 11.31 -4.52 23.01
C VAL A 154 10.63 -4.60 21.64
N VAL A 155 9.95 -3.54 21.20
CA VAL A 155 9.29 -3.53 19.88
C VAL A 155 10.31 -3.64 18.74
N TRP A 156 11.45 -2.95 18.83
CA TRP A 156 12.49 -2.98 17.79
C TRP A 156 13.22 -4.31 17.72
N THR A 157 13.49 -4.91 18.88
CA THR A 157 14.09 -6.25 18.94
C THR A 157 13.12 -7.29 18.38
N PHE A 158 11.88 -7.28 18.86
CA PHE A 158 10.83 -8.22 18.45
C PHE A 158 10.56 -8.21 16.94
N LEU A 159 10.44 -7.03 16.33
CA LEU A 159 10.13 -6.90 14.90
C LEU A 159 11.27 -7.42 14.01
N TRP A 160 12.53 -7.19 14.40
CA TRP A 160 13.68 -7.70 13.66
C TRP A 160 13.81 -9.21 13.80
N ASP A 161 13.75 -9.71 15.03
CA ASP A 161 14.06 -11.11 15.37
C ASP A 161 12.94 -12.07 14.91
N ASN A 162 11.70 -11.59 14.82
CA ASN A 162 10.53 -12.39 14.44
C ASN A 162 9.98 -12.04 13.05
N TYR A 163 10.81 -11.47 12.17
CA TYR A 163 10.36 -10.90 10.89
C TYR A 163 9.57 -11.90 10.02
N VAL A 164 10.05 -13.14 9.89
CA VAL A 164 9.38 -14.20 9.10
C VAL A 164 8.04 -14.61 9.73
N GLN A 165 7.99 -14.70 11.07
CA GLN A 165 6.79 -15.04 11.81
C GLN A 165 5.74 -13.92 11.73
N ILE A 166 6.18 -12.66 11.69
CA ILE A 166 5.29 -11.50 11.50
C ILE A 166 4.70 -11.51 10.09
N ILE A 167 5.48 -11.80 9.05
CA ILE A 167 4.96 -11.99 7.68
C ILE A 167 3.90 -13.09 7.67
N THR A 168 4.21 -14.23 8.29
CA THR A 168 3.31 -15.39 8.35
C THR A 168 2.01 -15.06 9.09
N ALA A 169 2.09 -14.35 10.23
CA ALA A 169 0.93 -13.90 10.98
C ALA A 169 0.02 -12.97 10.14
N ASN A 170 0.60 -12.01 9.43
CA ASN A 170 -0.17 -11.12 8.54
C ASN A 170 -0.77 -11.87 7.35
N LEU A 171 -0.07 -12.87 6.81
CA LEU A 171 -0.59 -13.74 5.74
C LEU A 171 -1.79 -14.57 6.21
N ILE A 172 -1.73 -15.12 7.43
CA ILE A 172 -2.86 -15.83 8.03
C ILE A 172 -4.05 -14.87 8.21
N ILE A 173 -3.82 -13.68 8.77
CA ILE A 173 -4.86 -12.67 8.95
C ILE A 173 -5.49 -12.29 7.60
N CYS A 174 -4.69 -12.07 6.57
CA CYS A 174 -5.20 -11.66 5.27
C CYS A 174 -6.06 -12.75 4.60
N VAL A 175 -5.66 -14.02 4.71
CA VAL A 175 -6.43 -15.17 4.23
C VAL A 175 -7.73 -15.32 5.00
N VAL A 176 -7.70 -15.22 6.34
CA VAL A 176 -8.90 -15.31 7.19
C VAL A 176 -9.89 -14.20 6.85
N LEU A 177 -9.42 -12.96 6.68
CA LEU A 177 -10.26 -11.84 6.27
C LEU A 177 -10.87 -12.08 4.88
N ALA A 178 -10.08 -12.55 3.91
CA ALA A 178 -10.57 -12.85 2.57
C ALA A 178 -11.64 -13.97 2.57
N ILE A 179 -11.45 -15.02 3.37
CA ILE A 179 -12.45 -16.09 3.56
C ILE A 179 -13.72 -15.53 4.18
N PHE A 180 -13.59 -14.72 5.23
CA PHE A 180 -14.72 -14.11 5.93
C PHE A 180 -15.57 -13.24 4.99
N VAL A 181 -14.97 -12.31 4.26
CA VAL A 181 -15.70 -11.42 3.34
C VAL A 181 -16.27 -12.18 2.14
N TYR A 182 -15.57 -13.19 1.63
CA TYR A 182 -16.08 -14.06 0.57
C TYR A 182 -17.34 -14.81 1.03
N ALA A 183 -17.29 -15.45 2.21
CA ALA A 183 -18.45 -16.14 2.77
C ALA A 183 -19.62 -15.19 3.07
N ARG A 184 -19.33 -14.02 3.65
CA ARG A 184 -20.34 -12.99 3.98
C ARG A 184 -21.00 -12.40 2.72
N SER A 185 -20.29 -12.36 1.59
CA SER A 185 -20.82 -11.80 0.33
C SER A 185 -22.03 -12.57 -0.23
N PHE A 186 -22.22 -13.84 0.14
CA PHE A 186 -23.37 -14.63 -0.29
C PHE A 186 -24.68 -14.21 0.40
N SER A 187 -24.59 -13.44 1.47
CA SER A 187 -25.77 -12.90 2.16
C SER A 187 -26.25 -11.56 1.57
N ILE A 188 -25.61 -11.07 0.49
CA ILE A 188 -26.00 -9.82 -0.16
C ILE A 188 -27.38 -10.02 -0.82
N PRO A 189 -28.34 -9.08 -0.66
CA PRO A 189 -29.66 -9.19 -1.29
C PRO A 189 -29.57 -9.44 -2.79
N ALA A 190 -30.52 -10.22 -3.34
CA ALA A 190 -30.58 -10.46 -4.78
C ALA A 190 -31.09 -9.21 -5.52
N PRO A 191 -30.75 -9.04 -6.82
CA PRO A 191 -31.24 -7.91 -7.61
C PRO A 191 -32.78 -7.78 -7.53
N GLY A 192 -33.26 -6.56 -7.29
CA GLY A 192 -34.69 -6.27 -7.11
C GLY A 192 -35.22 -6.43 -5.67
N GLN A 193 -34.41 -6.92 -4.73
CA GLN A 193 -34.79 -6.98 -3.30
C GLN A 193 -34.43 -5.68 -2.55
N PRO A 194 -35.09 -5.37 -1.42
CA PRO A 194 -34.70 -4.25 -0.55
C PRO A 194 -33.27 -4.43 -0.01
N ASN A 195 -32.47 -3.37 -0.07
CA ASN A 195 -31.10 -3.31 0.43
C ASN A 195 -30.95 -2.21 1.50
N PRO A 196 -31.40 -2.45 2.74
CA PRO A 196 -31.32 -1.45 3.81
C PRO A 196 -29.87 -1.21 4.28
N GLU A 197 -28.97 -2.18 4.10
CA GLU A 197 -27.57 -2.10 4.54
C GLU A 197 -26.62 -1.52 3.47
N LEU A 198 -27.14 -1.15 2.29
CA LEU A 198 -26.35 -0.61 1.17
C LEU A 198 -25.21 -1.54 0.72
N ARG A 199 -25.41 -2.86 0.80
CA ARG A 199 -24.40 -3.86 0.43
C ARG A 199 -24.51 -4.27 -1.04
N GLU A 200 -23.43 -4.11 -1.79
CA GLU A 200 -23.41 -4.37 -3.24
C GLU A 200 -22.28 -5.32 -3.64
N LEU A 201 -22.49 -6.01 -4.77
CA LEU A 201 -21.45 -6.80 -5.40
C LEU A 201 -20.55 -5.89 -6.23
N ALA A 202 -19.24 -6.10 -6.14
CA ALA A 202 -18.27 -5.43 -6.99
C ALA A 202 -18.44 -5.87 -8.46
N PRO A 203 -18.34 -4.97 -9.45
CA PRO A 203 -18.54 -5.30 -10.87
C PRO A 203 -17.66 -6.44 -11.43
N GLY A 204 -16.47 -6.63 -10.87
CA GLY A 204 -15.56 -7.74 -11.21
C GLY A 204 -15.76 -9.00 -10.36
N GLY A 205 -16.48 -8.90 -9.24
CA GLY A 205 -16.56 -9.89 -8.17
C GLY A 205 -17.68 -10.94 -8.33
N HIS A 206 -18.21 -11.12 -9.53
CA HIS A 206 -19.29 -12.10 -9.78
C HIS A 206 -19.12 -12.77 -11.15
N SER A 207 -17.89 -13.25 -11.39
CA SER A 207 -17.49 -13.90 -12.64
C SER A 207 -18.04 -15.32 -12.79
N GLY A 208 -18.41 -15.96 -11.68
CA GLY A 208 -18.80 -17.38 -11.63
C GLY A 208 -17.61 -18.33 -11.43
N ASN A 209 -16.38 -17.83 -11.42
CA ASN A 209 -15.19 -18.59 -11.04
C ASN A 209 -14.84 -18.30 -9.58
N ALA A 210 -14.93 -19.32 -8.71
CA ALA A 210 -14.72 -19.15 -7.27
C ALA A 210 -13.30 -18.65 -6.91
N LEU A 211 -12.27 -19.13 -7.61
CA LEU A 211 -10.89 -18.70 -7.36
C LEU A 211 -10.70 -17.21 -7.70
N TYR A 212 -11.23 -16.78 -8.84
CA TYR A 212 -11.16 -15.38 -9.26
C TYR A 212 -12.00 -14.47 -8.36
N ASP A 213 -13.22 -14.87 -8.03
CA ASP A 213 -14.12 -14.09 -7.16
C ASP A 213 -13.57 -13.98 -5.71
N PHE A 214 -12.87 -15.01 -5.23
CA PHE A 214 -12.13 -14.97 -3.96
C PHE A 214 -10.92 -14.02 -4.03
N PHE A 215 -10.20 -14.02 -5.16
CA PHE A 215 -9.06 -13.15 -5.40
C PHE A 215 -9.47 -11.68 -5.49
N ILE A 216 -10.36 -11.34 -6.42
CA ILE A 216 -10.74 -9.95 -6.71
C ILE A 216 -11.69 -9.36 -5.67
N GLY A 217 -12.43 -10.22 -4.94
CA GLY A 217 -13.41 -9.80 -3.94
C GLY A 217 -14.81 -9.64 -4.52
N ARG A 218 -15.80 -10.23 -3.83
CA ARG A 218 -17.21 -10.21 -4.24
C ARG A 218 -17.96 -8.98 -3.74
N GLU A 219 -17.79 -8.62 -2.48
CA GLU A 219 -18.47 -7.49 -1.82
C GLU A 219 -17.65 -6.21 -2.02
N LEU A 220 -18.31 -5.12 -2.45
CA LEU A 220 -17.65 -3.85 -2.76
C LEU A 220 -17.07 -3.18 -1.50
N ASN A 221 -17.91 -3.02 -0.46
CA ASN A 221 -17.54 -2.33 0.78
C ASN A 221 -17.96 -3.17 2.00
N PRO A 222 -17.24 -4.26 2.33
CA PRO A 222 -17.65 -5.13 3.43
C PRO A 222 -17.50 -4.43 4.78
N ARG A 223 -18.61 -4.37 5.51
CA ARG A 223 -18.72 -3.66 6.78
C ARG A 223 -19.06 -4.55 7.95
N VAL A 224 -18.46 -4.25 9.10
CA VAL A 224 -18.76 -4.89 10.37
C VAL A 224 -19.10 -3.82 11.40
N GLN A 225 -20.30 -3.93 11.96
CA GLN A 225 -20.72 -3.10 13.08
C GLN A 225 -20.33 -3.79 14.38
N LEU A 226 -19.55 -3.09 15.22
CA LEU A 226 -19.17 -3.55 16.54
C LEU A 226 -20.34 -3.34 17.52
N PRO A 227 -20.57 -4.28 18.47
CA PRO A 227 -21.64 -4.20 19.47
C PRO A 227 -21.29 -3.22 20.60
N ILE A 228 -20.99 -1.97 20.26
CA ILE A 228 -20.61 -0.89 21.20
C ILE A 228 -21.70 0.19 21.12
N PRO A 229 -22.70 0.18 22.03
CA PRO A 229 -23.89 1.01 21.88
C PRO A 229 -23.67 2.49 22.27
N PHE A 230 -22.60 2.81 22.99
CA PHE A 230 -22.36 4.15 23.57
C PHE A 230 -21.46 5.04 22.72
N VAL A 231 -21.04 4.60 21.52
CA VAL A 231 -20.33 5.41 20.53
C VAL A 231 -21.22 5.64 19.32
N ASP A 232 -20.94 6.69 18.55
CA ASP A 232 -21.69 7.00 17.34
C ASP A 232 -21.60 5.87 16.30
N GLU A 233 -22.60 5.80 15.42
CA GLU A 233 -22.71 4.72 14.43
C GLU A 233 -21.50 4.63 13.49
N ALA A 234 -20.93 5.78 13.10
CA ALA A 234 -19.76 5.82 12.22
C ALA A 234 -18.49 5.32 12.94
N SER A 235 -18.37 5.56 14.24
CA SER A 235 -17.27 5.06 15.08
C SER A 235 -17.31 3.55 15.32
N ARG A 236 -18.51 2.95 15.37
CA ARG A 236 -18.66 1.49 15.57
C ARG A 236 -18.78 0.69 14.28
N THR A 237 -18.85 1.33 13.11
CA THR A 237 -19.03 0.64 11.82
C THR A 237 -17.73 0.67 11.02
N ILE A 238 -17.04 -0.47 10.99
CA ILE A 238 -15.76 -0.60 10.31
C ILE A 238 -16.00 -1.05 8.88
N ASP A 239 -15.52 -0.25 7.94
CA ASP A 239 -15.29 -0.71 6.56
C ASP A 239 -13.94 -1.42 6.50
N ILE A 240 -13.96 -2.74 6.27
CA ILE A 240 -12.75 -3.57 6.38
C ILE A 240 -11.71 -3.13 5.35
N ASN A 241 -12.14 -2.75 4.15
CA ASN A 241 -11.26 -2.34 3.07
C ASN A 241 -10.49 -1.08 3.45
N VAL A 242 -11.24 0.00 3.72
CA VAL A 242 -10.65 1.31 4.06
C VAL A 242 -9.82 1.24 5.35
N TRP A 243 -10.26 0.45 6.34
CA TRP A 243 -9.50 0.28 7.57
C TRP A 243 -8.16 -0.42 7.31
N CYS A 244 -8.14 -1.52 6.54
CA CYS A 244 -6.92 -2.22 6.17
C CYS A 244 -5.98 -1.35 5.30
N GLU A 245 -6.53 -0.60 4.34
CA GLU A 245 -5.78 0.27 3.43
C GLU A 245 -5.04 1.38 4.20
N MET A 246 -5.73 2.06 5.11
CA MET A 246 -5.21 3.28 5.73
C MET A 246 -4.43 3.06 7.03
N ARG A 247 -4.59 1.92 7.71
CA ARG A 247 -4.08 1.76 9.09
C ARG A 247 -2.99 0.70 9.25
N PRO A 248 -3.31 -0.59 9.45
CA PRO A 248 -2.32 -1.55 9.91
C PRO A 248 -1.13 -1.67 8.96
N GLY A 249 -1.37 -1.66 7.65
CA GLY A 249 -0.34 -1.78 6.61
C GLY A 249 0.57 -0.56 6.49
N LEU A 250 0.01 0.62 6.20
CA LEU A 250 0.78 1.85 6.00
C LEU A 250 1.55 2.28 7.25
N LEU A 251 0.92 2.21 8.43
CA LEU A 251 1.63 2.52 9.67
C LEU A 251 2.66 1.43 10.01
N GLY A 252 2.34 0.15 9.75
CA GLY A 252 3.27 -0.97 9.91
C GLY A 252 4.55 -0.79 9.09
N TRP A 253 4.45 -0.23 7.88
CA TRP A 253 5.60 0.13 7.07
C TRP A 253 6.55 1.11 7.78
N ILE A 254 6.03 2.21 8.35
CA ILE A 254 6.86 3.16 9.12
C ILE A 254 7.52 2.44 10.30
N ILE A 255 6.75 1.65 11.06
CA ILE A 255 7.23 0.95 12.25
C ILE A 255 8.38 -0.02 11.90
N LEU A 256 8.27 -0.74 10.78
CA LEU A 256 9.31 -1.64 10.30
C LEU A 256 10.57 -0.87 9.89
N ASN A 257 10.44 0.28 9.23
CA ASN A 257 11.59 1.14 8.91
C ASN A 257 12.32 1.63 10.18
N LEU A 258 11.58 2.06 11.19
CA LEU A 258 12.15 2.49 12.47
C LEU A 258 12.85 1.33 13.18
N SER A 259 12.26 0.13 13.13
CA SER A 259 12.90 -1.10 13.63
C SER A 259 14.23 -1.39 12.92
N ASN A 260 14.28 -1.18 11.60
CA ASN A 260 15.49 -1.37 10.79
C ASN A 260 16.58 -0.35 11.15
N ILE A 261 16.23 0.91 11.43
CA ILE A 261 17.16 1.92 11.96
C ILE A 261 17.71 1.49 13.33
N ALA A 262 16.83 1.06 14.24
CA ALA A 262 17.24 0.60 15.57
C ALA A 262 18.16 -0.62 15.48
N ARG A 263 17.93 -1.54 14.53
CA ARG A 263 18.85 -2.64 14.23
C ARG A 263 20.22 -2.11 13.76
N GLN A 264 20.27 -1.18 12.81
CA GLN A 264 21.53 -0.64 12.31
C GLN A 264 22.36 -0.03 13.45
N TYR A 265 21.71 0.75 14.33
CA TYR A 265 22.38 1.34 15.49
C TYR A 265 22.91 0.29 16.47
N ARG A 266 22.15 -0.77 16.76
CA ARG A 266 22.61 -1.87 17.64
C ARG A 266 23.81 -2.62 17.07
N THR A 267 23.84 -2.83 15.76
CA THR A 267 24.91 -3.58 15.11
C THR A 267 26.19 -2.77 14.93
N TYR A 268 26.07 -1.48 14.55
CA TYR A 268 27.21 -0.66 14.14
C TYR A 268 27.56 0.47 15.11
N GLY A 269 26.68 0.82 16.04
CA GLY A 269 26.85 1.95 16.97
C GLY A 269 26.58 3.33 16.34
N TYR A 270 26.22 3.38 15.06
CA TYR A 270 25.85 4.61 14.34
C TYR A 270 24.73 4.33 13.33
N ILE A 271 24.12 5.41 12.83
CA ILE A 271 23.07 5.37 11.80
C ILE A 271 23.54 6.09 10.55
N THR A 272 23.30 5.50 9.38
CA THR A 272 23.75 6.08 8.12
C THR A 272 22.80 7.12 7.57
N ASN A 273 23.32 8.08 6.81
CA ASN A 273 22.46 9.07 6.17
C ASN A 273 21.50 8.44 5.13
N SER A 274 21.87 7.31 4.52
CA SER A 274 21.06 6.59 3.54
C SER A 274 19.78 6.02 4.13
N ILE A 275 19.86 5.32 5.27
CA ILE A 275 18.68 4.70 5.89
C ILE A 275 17.74 5.78 6.45
N VAL A 276 18.31 6.88 6.95
CA VAL A 276 17.55 8.03 7.42
C VAL A 276 16.80 8.68 6.25
N LEU A 277 17.47 8.92 5.11
CA LEU A 277 16.82 9.50 3.93
C LEU A 277 15.67 8.62 3.42
N SER A 278 15.90 7.32 3.21
CA SER A 278 14.83 6.38 2.80
C SER A 278 13.67 6.40 3.80
N THR A 279 13.95 6.31 5.10
CA THR A 279 12.91 6.27 6.13
C THR A 279 12.11 7.58 6.18
N VAL A 280 12.76 8.73 6.08
CA VAL A 280 12.10 10.04 6.10
C VAL A 280 11.19 10.22 4.90
N PHE A 281 11.63 9.90 3.68
CA PHE A 281 10.79 10.03 2.48
C PHE A 281 9.58 9.08 2.52
N GLN A 282 9.80 7.83 2.93
CA GLN A 282 8.73 6.86 3.07
C GLN A 282 7.73 7.27 4.17
N THR A 283 8.22 7.75 5.31
CA THR A 283 7.37 8.25 6.40
C THR A 283 6.57 9.46 5.96
N PHE A 284 7.19 10.41 5.26
CA PHE A 284 6.50 11.58 4.71
C PHE A 284 5.38 11.17 3.75
N TYR A 285 5.63 10.20 2.86
CA TYR A 285 4.62 9.68 1.94
C TYR A 285 3.40 9.10 2.69
N VAL A 286 3.65 8.25 3.69
CA VAL A 286 2.57 7.67 4.50
C VAL A 286 1.81 8.74 5.25
N LEU A 287 2.50 9.65 5.95
CA LEU A 287 1.83 10.70 6.73
C LEU A 287 1.01 11.65 5.85
N ASP A 288 1.47 11.94 4.64
CA ASP A 288 0.70 12.69 3.65
C ASP A 288 -0.58 11.95 3.23
N ALA A 289 -0.51 10.63 3.01
CA ALA A 289 -1.67 9.80 2.75
C ALA A 289 -2.66 9.78 3.95
N LEU A 290 -2.16 9.68 5.19
CA LEU A 290 -2.99 9.73 6.40
C LEU A 290 -3.61 11.12 6.62
N TYR A 291 -2.92 12.19 6.21
CA TYR A 291 -3.45 13.55 6.29
C TYR A 291 -4.55 13.77 5.24
N MET A 292 -4.40 13.20 4.05
CA MET A 292 -5.39 13.26 2.96
C MET A 292 -6.33 12.04 2.96
N GLU A 293 -6.61 11.45 4.14
CA GLU A 293 -7.39 10.22 4.32
C GLU A 293 -8.71 10.20 3.51
N PRO A 294 -9.53 11.28 3.45
CA PRO A 294 -10.79 11.26 2.69
C PRO A 294 -10.62 11.04 1.18
N ALA A 295 -9.45 11.28 0.61
CA ALA A 295 -9.18 11.05 -0.81
C ALA A 295 -9.31 9.56 -1.19
N VAL A 296 -9.12 8.65 -0.23
CA VAL A 296 -9.25 7.20 -0.41
C VAL A 296 -10.64 6.80 -0.93
N LEU A 297 -11.69 7.54 -0.55
CA LEU A 297 -13.08 7.24 -0.97
C LEU A 297 -13.33 7.39 -2.47
N THR A 298 -12.35 7.91 -3.21
CA THR A 298 -12.45 8.10 -4.67
C THR A 298 -11.51 7.19 -5.45
N THR A 299 -10.76 6.32 -4.77
CA THR A 299 -9.84 5.36 -5.40
C THR A 299 -10.62 4.20 -6.01
N MET A 300 -10.01 3.51 -6.98
CA MET A 300 -10.62 2.32 -7.60
C MET A 300 -10.85 1.21 -6.57
N ASP A 301 -9.93 1.08 -5.62
CA ASP A 301 -9.95 0.07 -4.57
C ASP A 301 -11.19 0.17 -3.68
N VAL A 302 -11.78 1.37 -3.53
CA VAL A 302 -13.01 1.59 -2.75
C VAL A 302 -14.28 1.58 -3.60
N ILE A 303 -14.23 2.09 -4.84
CA ILE A 303 -15.45 2.35 -5.65
C ILE A 303 -15.69 1.34 -6.77
N MET A 304 -14.70 0.53 -7.13
CA MET A 304 -14.78 -0.45 -8.23
C MET A 304 -14.41 -1.86 -7.77
N ASP A 305 -13.35 -2.00 -6.98
CA ASP A 305 -12.81 -3.31 -6.64
C ASP A 305 -13.45 -3.84 -5.36
N GLY A 306 -13.73 -5.13 -5.34
CA GLY A 306 -14.20 -5.79 -4.13
C GLY A 306 -13.05 -6.00 -3.16
N PHE A 307 -13.35 -6.09 -1.86
CA PHE A 307 -12.34 -6.48 -0.90
C PHE A 307 -12.23 -8.02 -0.89
N GLY A 308 -11.24 -8.54 -1.61
CA GLY A 308 -10.88 -9.95 -1.67
C GLY A 308 -9.46 -10.23 -1.17
N TYR A 309 -8.91 -11.39 -1.54
CA TYR A 309 -7.53 -11.73 -1.22
C TYR A 309 -6.54 -10.68 -1.74
N MET A 310 -6.76 -10.15 -2.95
CA MET A 310 -5.87 -9.17 -3.57
C MET A 310 -5.63 -7.93 -2.69
N LEU A 311 -6.70 -7.25 -2.28
CA LEU A 311 -6.61 -6.05 -1.45
C LEU A 311 -6.17 -6.39 -0.02
N SER A 312 -6.68 -7.49 0.55
CA SER A 312 -6.26 -7.95 1.88
C SER A 312 -4.76 -8.23 1.96
N PHE A 313 -4.21 -9.00 1.02
CA PHE A 313 -2.77 -9.27 0.91
C PHE A 313 -1.98 -8.01 0.56
N GLY A 314 -2.49 -7.20 -0.37
CA GLY A 314 -1.90 -5.93 -0.79
C GLY A 314 -1.65 -5.00 0.41
N HIS A 315 -2.69 -4.79 1.22
CA HIS A 315 -2.63 -3.88 2.36
C HIS A 315 -1.81 -4.44 3.53
N LEU A 316 -2.04 -5.70 3.92
CA LEU A 316 -1.52 -6.24 5.18
C LEU A 316 -0.15 -6.91 5.05
N VAL A 317 0.23 -7.33 3.84
CA VAL A 317 1.49 -8.06 3.61
C VAL A 317 2.36 -7.33 2.60
N TRP A 318 1.84 -7.06 1.40
CA TRP A 318 2.67 -6.52 0.32
C TRP A 318 3.23 -5.13 0.66
N VAL A 319 2.39 -4.17 1.06
CA VAL A 319 2.82 -2.81 1.42
C VAL A 319 3.87 -2.81 2.54
N PRO A 320 3.62 -3.33 3.75
CA PRO A 320 4.60 -3.22 4.84
C PRO A 320 5.90 -3.98 4.58
N PHE A 321 5.87 -5.13 3.89
CA PHE A 321 7.06 -6.00 3.76
C PHE A 321 7.87 -5.79 2.48
N ILE A 322 7.26 -5.34 1.37
CA ILE A 322 8.01 -4.99 0.16
C ILE A 322 8.60 -3.58 0.27
N TYR A 323 7.84 -2.63 0.85
CA TYR A 323 8.25 -1.22 0.84
C TYR A 323 9.33 -0.92 1.89
N ASN A 324 9.56 -1.83 2.84
CA ASN A 324 10.66 -1.71 3.81
C ASN A 324 11.99 -2.33 3.32
N ILE A 325 12.01 -3.06 2.19
CA ILE A 325 13.19 -3.84 1.75
C ILE A 325 14.45 -2.97 1.70
N GLN A 326 14.34 -1.71 1.28
CA GLN A 326 15.48 -0.80 1.21
C GLN A 326 16.04 -0.46 2.58
N THR A 327 15.19 -0.20 3.58
CA THR A 327 15.67 0.08 4.95
C THR A 327 16.19 -1.19 5.62
N ARG A 328 15.59 -2.36 5.34
CA ARG A 328 16.10 -3.66 5.81
C ARG A 328 17.46 -3.98 5.22
N TYR A 329 17.65 -3.74 3.93
CA TYR A 329 18.95 -3.87 3.25
C TYR A 329 19.99 -2.95 3.91
N LEU A 330 19.66 -1.67 4.11
CA LEU A 330 20.58 -0.68 4.69
C LEU A 330 20.88 -0.97 6.17
N ALA A 331 19.97 -1.62 6.90
CA ALA A 331 20.24 -2.05 8.28
C ALA A 331 21.36 -3.09 8.37
N VAL A 332 21.60 -3.84 7.30
CA VAL A 332 22.70 -4.82 7.19
C VAL A 332 23.90 -4.24 6.44
N PHE A 333 23.68 -3.40 5.43
CA PHE A 333 24.76 -2.75 4.67
C PHE A 333 24.75 -1.23 4.93
N PRO A 334 25.52 -0.73 5.92
CA PRO A 334 25.50 0.67 6.31
C PRO A 334 26.26 1.54 5.29
N LEU A 335 25.56 1.92 4.21
CA LEU A 335 26.08 2.80 3.18
C LEU A 335 26.01 4.27 3.59
N GLU A 336 27.13 4.99 3.60
CA GLU A 336 27.14 6.46 3.74
C GLU A 336 27.17 7.14 2.37
N LEU A 337 26.19 8.01 2.12
CA LEU A 337 26.12 8.79 0.88
C LEU A 337 26.97 10.06 0.99
N ARG A 338 27.56 10.44 -0.13
CA ARG A 338 28.24 11.72 -0.31
C ARG A 338 27.19 12.81 -0.54
N LEU A 339 27.53 14.05 -0.23
CA LEU A 339 26.65 15.21 -0.43
C LEU A 339 26.08 15.29 -1.86
N ARG A 340 26.88 14.96 -2.88
CA ARG A 340 26.44 14.97 -4.29
C ARG A 340 25.32 13.96 -4.57
N GLU A 341 25.39 12.78 -3.96
CA GLU A 341 24.39 11.72 -4.09
C GLU A 341 23.10 12.12 -3.37
N ILE A 342 23.22 12.69 -2.17
CA ILE A 342 22.09 13.24 -1.40
C ILE A 342 21.37 14.33 -2.20
N LEU A 343 22.12 15.29 -2.76
CA LEU A 343 21.55 16.37 -3.58
C LEU A 343 20.84 15.84 -4.83
N LEU A 344 21.39 14.81 -5.49
CA LEU A 344 20.74 14.17 -6.63
C LEU A 344 19.42 13.51 -6.22
N ILE A 345 19.42 12.76 -5.13
CA ILE A 345 18.22 12.10 -4.60
C ILE A 345 17.15 13.14 -4.24
N LEU A 346 17.54 14.21 -3.54
CA LEU A 346 16.63 15.31 -3.20
C LEU A 346 16.07 16.01 -4.44
N ALA A 347 16.88 16.21 -5.49
CA ALA A 347 16.42 16.81 -6.74
C ALA A 347 15.36 15.94 -7.44
N VAL A 348 15.60 14.63 -7.55
CA VAL A 348 14.64 13.68 -8.14
C VAL A 348 13.34 13.64 -7.33
N THR A 349 13.44 13.56 -6.01
CA THR A 349 12.30 13.52 -5.09
C THR A 349 11.49 14.81 -5.14
N GLY A 350 12.16 15.96 -5.10
CA GLY A 350 11.53 17.27 -5.16
C GLY A 350 10.81 17.51 -6.49
N ALA A 351 11.40 17.07 -7.61
CA ALA A 351 10.73 17.10 -8.91
C ALA A 351 9.49 16.20 -8.93
N GLY A 352 9.60 14.97 -8.43
CA GLY A 352 8.48 14.03 -8.32
C GLY A 352 7.33 14.59 -7.49
N TYR A 353 7.63 15.12 -6.29
CA TYR A 353 6.64 15.71 -5.40
C TYR A 353 5.97 16.95 -5.99
N ALA A 354 6.75 17.84 -6.64
CA ALA A 354 6.20 19.02 -7.30
C ALA A 354 5.21 18.64 -8.42
N ILE A 355 5.52 17.60 -9.21
CA ILE A 355 4.62 17.08 -10.25
C ILE A 355 3.39 16.42 -9.61
N PHE A 356 3.57 15.50 -8.67
CA PHE A 356 2.48 14.74 -8.06
C PHE A 356 1.48 15.64 -7.34
N ARG A 357 1.98 16.47 -6.42
CA ARG A 357 1.14 17.38 -5.62
C ARG A 357 0.64 18.54 -6.47
N GLY A 358 1.46 19.06 -7.39
CA GLY A 358 1.07 20.11 -8.32
C GLY A 358 -0.11 19.71 -9.20
N ALA A 359 -0.04 18.52 -9.83
CA ALA A 359 -1.11 18.00 -10.68
C ALA A 359 -2.41 17.74 -9.89
N ASN A 360 -2.31 17.11 -8.72
CA ASN A 360 -3.48 16.82 -7.88
C ASN A 360 -4.11 18.09 -7.31
N ASN A 361 -3.30 19.06 -6.85
CA ASN A 361 -3.82 20.35 -6.37
C ASN A 361 -4.48 21.15 -7.50
N GLN A 362 -3.90 21.14 -8.72
CA GLN A 362 -4.54 21.76 -9.88
C GLN A 362 -5.92 21.13 -10.15
N LYS A 363 -6.01 19.79 -10.15
CA LYS A 363 -7.27 19.07 -10.33
C LYS A 363 -8.30 19.42 -9.26
N ASN A 364 -7.90 19.41 -7.99
CA ASN A 364 -8.80 19.65 -6.88
C ASN A 364 -9.31 21.09 -6.86
N ARG A 365 -8.44 22.08 -7.10
CA ARG A 365 -8.83 23.49 -7.18
C ARG A 365 -9.77 23.75 -8.36
N PHE A 366 -9.40 23.26 -9.54
CA PHE A 366 -10.23 23.42 -10.74
C PHE A 366 -11.61 22.78 -10.60
N ARG A 367 -11.71 21.61 -9.96
CA ARG A 367 -12.99 20.94 -9.69
C ARG A 367 -13.84 21.67 -8.67
N ARG A 368 -13.22 22.30 -7.67
CA ARG A 368 -13.92 23.06 -6.63
C ARG A 368 -14.41 24.41 -7.16
N ASP A 369 -13.54 25.15 -7.84
CA ASP A 369 -13.85 26.45 -8.40
C ASP A 369 -13.02 26.67 -9.68
N PRO A 370 -13.62 26.48 -10.86
CA PRO A 370 -12.97 26.77 -12.14
C PRO A 370 -12.59 28.25 -12.31
N SER A 371 -13.18 29.16 -11.55
CA SER A 371 -12.93 30.60 -11.62
C SER A 371 -11.81 31.10 -10.69
N ASP A 372 -11.21 30.21 -9.89
CA ASP A 372 -10.05 30.56 -9.05
C ASP A 372 -8.94 31.17 -9.95
N PRO A 373 -8.39 32.36 -9.61
CA PRO A 373 -7.35 33.01 -10.39
C PRO A 373 -6.16 32.10 -10.74
N ARG A 374 -5.87 31.11 -9.91
CA ARG A 374 -4.78 30.15 -10.10
C ARG A 374 -5.11 29.03 -11.10
N THR A 375 -6.38 28.82 -11.44
CA THR A 375 -6.82 27.80 -12.40
C THR A 375 -7.69 28.35 -13.54
N MET A 376 -8.06 29.63 -13.53
CA MET A 376 -8.93 30.23 -14.55
C MET A 376 -8.33 30.18 -15.97
N HIS A 377 -7.00 30.13 -16.07
CA HIS A 377 -6.29 30.01 -17.34
C HIS A 377 -6.25 28.57 -17.89
N ILE A 378 -6.75 27.59 -17.12
CA ILE A 378 -6.78 26.18 -17.54
C ILE A 378 -7.89 25.96 -18.57
N LYS A 379 -7.51 25.51 -19.76
CA LYS A 379 -8.41 25.11 -20.84
C LYS A 379 -8.99 23.73 -20.54
N TYR A 380 -10.25 23.51 -20.90
CA TYR A 380 -10.94 22.25 -20.68
C TYR A 380 -11.93 21.92 -21.80
N ILE A 381 -12.30 20.64 -21.90
CA ILE A 381 -13.42 20.14 -22.69
C ILE A 381 -14.60 19.96 -21.73
N GLN A 382 -15.73 20.58 -22.06
CA GLN A 382 -17.00 20.31 -21.38
C GLN A 382 -17.58 19.02 -21.97
N THR A 383 -17.74 17.99 -21.15
CA THR A 383 -18.30 16.71 -21.59
C THR A 383 -19.83 16.77 -21.63
N SER A 384 -20.40 15.93 -22.47
CA SER A 384 -21.84 15.64 -22.55
C SER A 384 -22.45 15.23 -21.20
N SER A 385 -21.67 14.55 -20.35
CA SER A 385 -22.04 14.18 -18.98
C SER A 385 -21.93 15.33 -17.96
N GLY A 386 -21.63 16.55 -18.38
CA GLY A 386 -21.51 17.72 -17.51
C GLY A 386 -20.17 17.87 -16.78
N SER A 387 -19.26 16.90 -16.91
CA SER A 387 -17.91 16.95 -16.35
C SER A 387 -16.98 17.84 -17.18
N LYS A 388 -15.86 18.26 -16.59
CA LYS A 388 -14.82 19.05 -17.26
C LYS A 388 -13.50 18.29 -17.31
N LEU A 389 -12.96 18.11 -18.52
CA LEU A 389 -11.66 17.46 -18.76
C LEU A 389 -10.60 18.52 -19.10
N MET A 390 -9.60 18.69 -18.24
CA MET A 390 -8.55 19.72 -18.42
C MET A 390 -7.58 19.31 -19.53
N ILE A 391 -7.30 20.21 -20.48
CA ILE A 391 -6.39 20.00 -21.62
C ILE A 391 -5.15 20.90 -21.57
N SER A 392 -4.89 21.58 -20.46
CA SER A 392 -3.71 22.43 -20.26
C SER A 392 -3.18 22.36 -18.82
N GLY A 393 -2.01 22.97 -18.58
CA GLY A 393 -1.27 22.80 -17.33
C GLY A 393 -0.72 21.37 -17.24
N TRP A 394 -0.65 20.82 -16.02
CA TRP A 394 -0.16 19.45 -15.79
C TRP A 394 -0.93 18.41 -16.63
N TRP A 395 -2.25 18.49 -16.61
CA TRP A 395 -3.16 17.57 -17.32
C TRP A 395 -3.19 17.78 -18.85
N GLY A 396 -2.50 18.79 -19.36
CA GLY A 396 -2.26 18.97 -20.79
C GLY A 396 -0.94 18.34 -21.28
N LEU A 397 0.00 18.05 -20.38
CA LEU A 397 1.28 17.42 -20.72
C LEU A 397 1.13 15.91 -20.89
N ALA A 398 0.44 15.27 -19.95
CA ALA A 398 0.08 13.86 -20.00
C ALA A 398 -1.21 13.63 -19.20
N ARG A 399 -1.99 12.63 -19.60
CA ARG A 399 -3.30 12.33 -18.98
C ARG A 399 -3.16 11.87 -17.52
N HIS A 400 -2.04 11.26 -17.18
CA HIS A 400 -1.68 10.78 -15.85
C HIS A 400 -0.29 11.25 -15.41
N ILE A 401 -0.01 12.55 -15.60
CA ILE A 401 1.28 13.14 -15.19
C ILE A 401 1.54 13.01 -13.68
N ASN A 402 0.49 12.90 -12.86
CA ASN A 402 0.62 12.62 -11.43
C ASN A 402 1.27 11.25 -11.19
N TYR A 403 1.02 10.25 -12.04
CA TYR A 403 1.68 8.94 -11.91
C TYR A 403 3.17 9.02 -12.21
N LEU A 404 3.59 9.90 -13.13
CA LEU A 404 5.03 10.18 -13.32
C LEU A 404 5.64 10.79 -12.05
N GLY A 405 4.96 11.75 -11.43
CA GLY A 405 5.40 12.35 -10.17
C GLY A 405 5.56 11.31 -9.05
N ASP A 406 4.57 10.43 -8.89
CA ASP A 406 4.58 9.34 -7.92
C ASP A 406 5.71 8.34 -8.20
N TRP A 407 5.90 7.97 -9.47
CA TRP A 407 6.99 7.09 -9.87
C TRP A 407 8.35 7.72 -9.60
N LEU A 408 8.56 9.00 -9.88
CA LEU A 408 9.82 9.69 -9.57
C LEU A 408 10.09 9.77 -8.06
N MET A 409 9.05 10.01 -7.24
CA MET A 409 9.20 9.97 -5.79
C MET A 409 9.63 8.58 -5.30
N SER A 410 9.13 7.52 -5.92
CA SER A 410 9.48 6.14 -5.59
C SER A 410 10.99 5.85 -5.69
N TRP A 411 11.71 6.57 -6.57
CA TRP A 411 13.18 6.43 -6.75
C TRP A 411 13.94 6.83 -5.49
N SER A 412 13.42 7.80 -4.74
CA SER A 412 14.01 8.25 -3.47
C SER A 412 14.10 7.15 -2.42
N TYR A 413 13.32 6.07 -2.58
CA TYR A 413 13.34 4.95 -1.66
C TYR A 413 14.53 4.02 -1.96
N SER A 414 14.83 3.82 -3.25
CA SER A 414 15.80 2.83 -3.74
C SER A 414 17.19 3.42 -4.01
N LEU A 415 17.28 4.65 -4.50
CA LEU A 415 18.56 5.32 -4.77
C LEU A 415 19.49 5.41 -3.55
N PRO A 416 19.01 5.59 -2.31
CA PRO A 416 19.87 5.55 -1.12
C PRO A 416 20.58 4.20 -0.90
N THR A 417 20.15 3.13 -1.56
CA THR A 417 20.83 1.81 -1.50
C THR A 417 22.05 1.71 -2.43
N GLY A 418 22.26 2.70 -3.29
CA GLY A 418 23.37 2.75 -4.24
C GLY A 418 23.37 1.60 -5.24
N ILE A 419 24.55 1.25 -5.75
CA ILE A 419 24.73 0.02 -6.54
C ILE A 419 24.75 -1.15 -5.55
N ALA A 420 23.57 -1.63 -5.18
CA ALA A 420 23.35 -2.58 -4.10
C ALA A 420 23.99 -3.95 -4.37
N GLY A 421 24.42 -4.62 -3.30
CA GLY A 421 25.08 -5.92 -3.32
C GLY A 421 26.06 -6.06 -2.15
N TYR A 422 25.90 -7.06 -1.29
CA TYR A 422 26.86 -7.38 -0.23
C TYR A 422 26.94 -8.87 0.06
N THR A 423 28.06 -9.29 0.64
CA THR A 423 28.27 -10.60 1.26
C THR A 423 28.60 -10.40 2.74
N ILE A 424 28.20 -11.35 3.59
CA ILE A 424 28.57 -11.35 5.01
C ILE A 424 29.88 -12.10 5.18
N ILE A 425 30.87 -11.44 5.76
CA ILE A 425 32.15 -12.05 6.11
C ILE A 425 32.26 -12.07 7.64
N GLU A 426 32.63 -13.22 8.18
CA GLU A 426 32.96 -13.39 9.59
C GLU A 426 34.45 -13.14 9.77
N SER A 427 34.81 -12.14 10.57
CA SER A 427 36.20 -11.83 10.92
C SER A 427 36.37 -11.82 12.43
N ILE A 428 37.57 -12.15 12.91
CA ILE A 428 37.90 -12.07 14.34
C ILE A 428 38.53 -10.70 14.57
N ASN A 429 37.94 -9.91 15.47
CA ASN A 429 38.48 -8.61 15.83
C ASN A 429 39.79 -8.75 16.65
N SER A 430 40.49 -7.64 16.87
CA SER A 430 41.73 -7.64 17.67
C SER A 430 41.54 -8.06 19.14
N SER A 431 40.30 -8.09 19.62
CA SER A 431 39.92 -8.51 20.98
C SER A 431 39.56 -10.00 21.07
N GLY A 432 39.54 -10.72 19.93
CA GLY A 432 39.17 -12.13 19.86
C GLY A 432 37.68 -12.41 19.66
N ASP A 433 36.83 -11.38 19.55
CA ASP A 433 35.40 -11.56 19.28
C ASP A 433 35.13 -11.73 17.78
N MET A 434 34.20 -12.62 17.45
CA MET A 434 33.73 -12.83 16.09
C MET A 434 32.79 -11.69 15.67
N GLN A 435 33.16 -10.96 14.62
CA GLN A 435 32.40 -9.86 14.05
C GLN A 435 31.87 -10.22 12.66
N LYS A 436 30.57 -10.05 12.46
CA LYS A 436 29.93 -10.17 11.14
C LYS A 436 29.93 -8.80 10.46
N GLN A 437 30.49 -8.72 9.26
CA GLN A 437 30.52 -7.49 8.49
C GLN A 437 29.98 -7.71 7.08
N ALA A 438 29.05 -6.85 6.66
CA ALA A 438 28.58 -6.79 5.28
C ALA A 438 29.61 -6.02 4.44
N ILE A 439 30.16 -6.69 3.43
CA ILE A 439 31.17 -6.11 2.54
C ILE A 439 30.67 -6.25 1.10
N GLN A 440 30.85 -5.19 0.32
CA GLN A 440 30.57 -5.23 -1.11
C GLN A 440 31.82 -5.66 -1.86
N THR A 441 31.77 -6.83 -2.50
CA THR A 441 32.81 -7.30 -3.41
C THR A 441 32.44 -6.99 -4.87
N PRO A 442 33.40 -7.00 -5.81
CA PRO A 442 33.12 -6.78 -7.23
C PRO A 442 32.10 -7.76 -7.81
N GLU A 443 32.07 -9.00 -7.31
CA GLU A 443 31.21 -10.08 -7.81
C GLU A 443 29.73 -9.87 -7.42
N VAL A 444 29.47 -9.32 -6.22
CA VAL A 444 28.11 -9.08 -5.71
C VAL A 444 27.57 -7.71 -6.10
N ARG A 445 28.44 -6.75 -6.43
CA ARG A 445 28.08 -5.36 -6.72
C ARG A 445 27.10 -5.26 -7.89
N GLY A 446 25.93 -4.67 -7.64
CA GLY A 446 24.86 -4.47 -8.61
C GLY A 446 23.78 -5.55 -8.56
N TRP A 447 24.11 -6.77 -8.12
CA TRP A 447 23.13 -7.86 -8.02
C TRP A 447 22.10 -7.63 -6.91
N GLY A 448 22.46 -6.91 -5.85
CA GLY A 448 21.53 -6.51 -4.80
C GLY A 448 20.41 -5.57 -5.30
N MET A 449 20.61 -4.91 -6.45
CA MET A 449 19.59 -4.05 -7.04
C MET A 449 18.33 -4.83 -7.45
N ILE A 450 18.45 -6.13 -7.72
CA ILE A 450 17.28 -6.99 -7.98
C ILE A 450 16.28 -6.92 -6.83
N PHE A 451 16.74 -6.74 -5.59
CA PHE A 451 15.89 -6.62 -4.41
C PHE A 451 15.52 -5.17 -4.13
N THR A 452 16.52 -4.28 -4.03
CA THR A 452 16.28 -2.91 -3.58
C THR A 452 15.57 -2.05 -4.62
N TYR A 453 15.74 -2.34 -5.91
CA TYR A 453 15.08 -1.65 -7.04
C TYR A 453 13.87 -2.42 -7.57
N PHE A 454 13.58 -3.63 -7.07
CA PHE A 454 12.36 -4.37 -7.42
C PHE A 454 11.11 -3.50 -7.30
N PHE A 455 11.03 -2.75 -6.20
CA PHE A 455 9.94 -1.83 -5.93
C PHE A 455 9.72 -0.81 -7.06
N LEU A 456 10.79 -0.23 -7.65
CA LEU A 456 10.65 0.75 -8.73
C LEU A 456 10.03 0.15 -9.99
N VAL A 457 10.45 -1.07 -10.33
CA VAL A 457 9.97 -1.80 -11.50
C VAL A 457 8.52 -2.24 -11.27
N TYR A 458 8.25 -2.85 -10.12
CA TYR A 458 6.90 -3.23 -9.69
C TYR A 458 5.96 -2.02 -9.70
N PHE A 459 6.35 -0.90 -9.11
CA PHE A 459 5.51 0.28 -8.99
C PHE A 459 5.26 0.93 -10.36
N GLY A 460 6.27 0.96 -11.24
CA GLY A 460 6.09 1.38 -12.63
C GLY A 460 5.06 0.51 -13.37
N ALA A 461 5.16 -0.82 -13.25
CA ALA A 461 4.20 -1.75 -13.83
C ALA A 461 2.78 -1.58 -13.25
N LEU A 462 2.68 -1.36 -11.93
CA LEU A 462 1.41 -1.05 -11.26
C LEU A 462 0.77 0.22 -11.80
N LEU A 463 1.55 1.30 -11.98
CA LEU A 463 1.06 2.57 -12.51
C LEU A 463 0.59 2.46 -13.95
N ILE A 464 1.29 1.69 -14.79
CA ILE A 464 0.86 1.38 -16.17
C ILE A 464 -0.46 0.61 -16.16
N HIS A 465 -0.57 -0.43 -15.32
CA HIS A 465 -1.81 -1.20 -15.20
C HIS A 465 -2.97 -0.32 -14.69
N ARG A 466 -2.71 0.54 -13.70
CA ARG A 466 -3.69 1.48 -13.14
C ARG A 466 -4.13 2.51 -14.16
N GLU A 467 -3.22 3.03 -14.97
CA GLU A 467 -3.52 3.92 -16.09
C GLU A 467 -4.46 3.25 -17.09
N GLY A 468 -4.15 2.04 -17.53
CA GLY A 468 -4.99 1.31 -18.48
C GLY A 468 -6.42 1.10 -17.99
N ARG A 469 -6.60 0.83 -16.69
CA ARG A 469 -7.93 0.70 -16.07
C ARG A 469 -8.67 2.04 -15.99
N ASP A 470 -7.96 3.15 -15.74
CA ASP A 470 -8.59 4.48 -15.66
C ASP A 470 -8.99 4.99 -17.04
N GLU A 471 -8.19 4.70 -18.07
CA GLU A 471 -8.52 4.93 -19.48
C GLU A 471 -9.80 4.19 -19.89
N GLU A 472 -9.91 2.90 -19.57
CA GLU A 472 -11.10 2.11 -19.90
C GLU A 472 -12.36 2.66 -19.20
N LYS A 473 -12.22 3.04 -17.93
CA LYS A 473 -13.29 3.68 -17.15
C LYS A 473 -13.69 5.02 -17.74
N CYS A 474 -12.72 5.88 -18.07
CA CYS A 474 -12.98 7.20 -18.65
C CYS A 474 -13.58 7.09 -20.04
N LYS A 475 -13.12 6.14 -20.87
CA LYS A 475 -13.70 5.84 -22.18
C LYS A 475 -15.17 5.39 -22.05
N SER A 476 -15.46 4.49 -21.12
CA SER A 476 -16.83 4.01 -20.87
C SER A 476 -17.75 5.13 -20.37
N LYS A 477 -17.22 6.07 -19.57
CA LYS A 477 -17.99 7.17 -18.98
C LYS A 477 -18.20 8.35 -19.93
N TYR A 478 -17.18 8.73 -20.71
CA TYR A 478 -17.19 9.97 -21.51
C TYR A 478 -17.31 9.73 -23.01
N GLY A 479 -17.16 8.49 -23.50
CA GLY A 479 -17.37 8.14 -24.90
C GLY A 479 -16.54 9.00 -25.86
N THR A 480 -17.22 9.65 -26.81
CA THR A 480 -16.60 10.50 -27.84
C THR A 480 -15.85 11.70 -27.28
N ASP A 481 -16.26 12.23 -26.10
CA ASP A 481 -15.53 13.30 -25.43
C ASP A 481 -14.16 12.83 -24.93
N TRP A 482 -14.03 11.55 -24.56
CA TRP A 482 -12.75 10.94 -24.22
C TRP A 482 -11.85 10.78 -25.44
N GLU A 483 -12.41 10.35 -26.57
CA GLU A 483 -11.67 10.24 -27.84
C GLU A 483 -11.13 11.60 -28.27
N ARG A 484 -11.94 12.65 -28.15
CA ARG A 484 -11.49 14.04 -28.36
C ARG A 484 -10.38 14.41 -27.37
N TYR A 485 -10.54 14.10 -26.09
CA TYR A 485 -9.53 14.40 -25.07
C TYR A 485 -8.18 13.74 -25.37
N THR A 486 -8.17 12.45 -25.67
CA THR A 486 -6.97 11.66 -25.97
C THR A 486 -6.29 12.08 -27.29
N SER A 487 -7.04 12.63 -28.26
CA SER A 487 -6.45 13.22 -29.48
C SER A 487 -5.63 14.48 -29.22
N ILE A 488 -5.99 15.23 -28.18
CA ILE A 488 -5.33 16.49 -27.77
C ILE A 488 -4.17 16.17 -26.82
N VAL A 489 -4.45 15.46 -25.73
CA VAL A 489 -3.44 15.06 -24.74
C VAL A 489 -3.04 13.62 -25.04
N ARG A 490 -2.01 13.45 -25.90
CA ARG A 490 -1.64 12.14 -26.46
C ARG A 490 -0.88 11.24 -25.49
N SER A 491 0.01 11.82 -24.68
CA SER A 491 0.81 11.08 -23.72
C SER A 491 -0.02 10.61 -22.52
N ARG A 492 0.22 9.37 -22.10
CA ARG A 492 -0.42 8.73 -20.96
C ARG A 492 0.23 9.14 -19.66
N ILE A 493 1.52 8.84 -19.49
CA ILE A 493 2.26 9.08 -18.23
C ILE A 493 3.49 9.94 -18.50
N ILE A 494 4.30 9.59 -19.52
CA ILE A 494 5.58 10.23 -19.79
C ILE A 494 5.45 11.10 -21.03
N PRO A 495 5.44 12.44 -20.89
CA PRO A 495 5.29 13.36 -22.02
C PRO A 495 6.27 13.04 -23.15
N GLY A 496 5.74 12.82 -24.35
CA GLY A 496 6.52 12.52 -25.56
C GLY A 496 7.06 11.09 -25.68
N ILE A 497 6.87 10.21 -24.68
CA ILE A 497 7.39 8.83 -24.70
C ILE A 497 6.24 7.80 -24.63
N TYR A 498 5.35 7.94 -23.65
CA TYR A 498 4.24 7.02 -23.37
C TYR A 498 3.00 7.82 -22.97
#